data_AF-R2SVC5-F1
#
_entry.id   AF-R2SVC5-F1
#
_cell.length_a   1.000
_cell.length_b   1.000
_cell.length_c   1.000
_cell.angle_alpha   90.00
_cell.angle_beta   90.00
_cell.angle_gamma   90.00
#
_symmetry.space_group_name_H-M   'P 1'
#
loop_
_entity.id
_entity.type
_entity.pdbx_description
1 polymer ?
#
loop_
_entity_poly.entity_id
_entity_poly.type
_entity_poly.pdbx_seq_one_letter_code
_entity_poly.pdbx_strand_id
1 'polypeptide(L)'
;MNNRELQRKFSEQSNIDNSTFDAMNTNQTRFSNGQGKTVLPLERDRSSASDFYFVNGIVYVTGVAFAIMLFLFVIPLFESLVPAVFYKGAMFLLCALLSCTLMGYLWIYIGKKLVKKRRR
;
A
#
# COMPACT_ATOMS: atom_id res chain seq x y z
N MET A 1 50.90 6.41 15.19
CA MET A 1 50.28 7.45 16.04
C MET A 1 48.87 7.03 16.34
N ASN A 2 48.58 6.76 17.61
CA ASN A 2 47.33 6.15 18.05
C ASN A 2 46.22 7.23 18.09
N ASN A 3 45.02 6.94 17.60
CA ASN A 3 43.92 7.92 17.46
C ASN A 3 43.56 8.64 18.78
N ARG A 4 43.92 8.04 19.93
CA ARG A 4 43.79 8.66 21.26
C ARG A 4 44.69 9.88 21.48
N GLU A 5 45.88 9.90 20.89
CA GLU A 5 46.82 11.02 21.08
C GLU A 5 46.43 12.23 20.24
N LEU A 6 45.80 12.01 19.09
CA LEU A 6 45.23 13.07 18.26
C LEU A 6 44.04 13.75 18.95
N GLN A 7 43.12 12.98 19.54
CA GLN A 7 42.00 13.55 20.31
C GLN A 7 42.45 14.36 21.52
N ARG A 8 43.50 13.91 22.23
CA ARG A 8 44.03 14.62 23.39
C ARG A 8 44.65 15.97 23.03
N LYS A 9 45.34 16.05 21.88
CA LYS A 9 45.86 17.33 21.35
C LYS A 9 44.77 18.30 20.91
N PHE A 10 43.65 17.79 20.37
CA PHE A 10 42.50 18.63 20.06
C PHE A 10 41.82 19.19 21.31
N SER A 11 41.69 18.38 22.37
CA SER A 11 41.11 18.85 23.65
C SER A 11 42.01 19.80 24.43
N GLU A 12 43.34 19.68 24.28
CA GLU A 12 44.31 20.57 24.94
C GLU A 12 44.44 21.93 24.20
N GLN A 13 44.11 21.99 22.91
CA GLN A 13 44.22 23.21 22.10
C GLN A 13 42.91 24.01 22.00
N SER A 14 41.76 23.42 22.35
CA SER A 14 40.48 24.12 22.40
C SER A 14 40.19 24.67 23.81
N ASN A 15 40.75 25.82 24.14
CA ASN A 15 40.29 26.62 25.29
C ASN A 15 38.97 27.34 24.94
N ILE A 16 38.00 26.56 24.46
CA ILE A 16 36.70 27.03 23.97
C ILE A 16 35.70 26.76 25.07
N ASP A 17 35.24 27.84 25.69
CA ASP A 17 34.23 27.82 26.75
C ASP A 17 32.98 27.07 26.25
N ASN A 18 32.40 26.19 27.07
CA ASN A 18 31.30 25.29 26.67
C ASN A 18 30.11 26.05 26.03
N SER A 19 29.92 27.33 26.37
CA SER A 19 28.88 28.21 25.81
C SER A 19 29.11 28.60 24.35
N THR A 20 30.36 28.67 23.90
CA THR A 20 30.72 29.04 22.52
C THR A 20 30.62 27.86 21.55
N PHE A 21 30.77 26.62 22.05
CA PHE A 21 30.61 25.42 21.22
C PHE A 21 29.15 25.20 20.80
N ASP A 22 28.20 25.41 21.71
CA ASP A 22 26.76 25.30 21.41
C ASP A 22 26.27 26.42 20.48
N ALA A 23 26.79 27.65 20.62
CA ALA A 23 26.45 28.77 19.75
C ALA A 23 26.97 28.59 18.30
N MET A 24 28.13 27.95 18.12
CA MET A 24 28.69 27.69 16.80
C MET A 24 27.99 26.50 16.10
N ASN A 25 27.61 25.47 16.86
CA ASN A 25 26.88 24.30 16.34
C ASN A 25 25.44 24.65 15.93
N THR A 26 24.79 25.56 16.66
CA THR A 26 23.44 26.05 16.31
C THR A 26 23.43 27.07 15.16
N ASN A 27 24.50 27.86 14.96
CA ASN A 27 24.57 28.80 13.84
C ASN A 27 25.03 28.16 12.53
N GLN A 28 25.93 27.17 12.55
CA GLN A 28 26.32 26.44 11.34
C GLN A 28 25.16 25.59 10.78
N THR A 29 24.27 25.11 11.63
CA THR A 29 23.07 24.37 11.18
C THR A 29 21.95 25.28 10.68
N ARG A 30 21.93 26.58 11.04
CA ARG A 30 20.89 27.52 10.60
C ARG A 30 21.10 28.09 9.20
N PHE A 31 22.35 28.17 8.72
CA PHE A 31 22.68 28.67 7.38
C PHE A 31 23.12 27.58 6.38
N SER A 32 23.23 26.32 6.81
CA SER A 32 23.40 25.14 5.94
C SER A 32 22.08 24.69 5.29
N ASN A 33 21.23 25.64 4.87
CA ASN A 33 20.02 25.37 4.10
C ASN A 33 20.33 25.35 2.59
N GLY A 34 21.40 24.64 2.22
CA GLY A 34 21.82 24.42 0.84
C GLY A 34 21.93 22.94 0.58
N GLN A 35 20.87 22.36 0.02
CA GLN A 35 20.91 21.18 -0.88
C GLN A 35 21.97 20.12 -0.52
N GLY A 36 21.64 19.19 0.38
CA GLY A 36 22.59 18.11 0.65
C GLY A 36 22.23 17.11 1.74
N LYS A 37 21.15 17.29 2.50
CA LYS A 37 20.58 16.15 3.23
C LYS A 37 19.80 15.32 2.22
N THR A 38 20.47 14.31 1.67
CA THR A 38 19.89 12.98 1.56
C THR A 38 19.31 12.64 2.93
N VAL A 39 18.11 13.15 3.20
CA VAL A 39 17.20 12.55 4.15
C VAL A 39 17.04 11.15 3.57
N LEU A 40 17.87 10.20 4.04
CA LEU A 40 17.61 8.78 3.93
C LEU A 40 16.11 8.67 4.14
N PRO A 41 15.32 8.16 3.18
CA PRO A 41 13.88 8.23 3.24
C PRO A 41 13.48 7.71 4.61
N LEU A 42 13.12 8.66 5.49
CA LEU A 42 12.81 8.42 6.89
C LEU A 42 11.74 7.36 6.82
N GLU A 43 12.06 6.16 7.34
CA GLU A 43 11.35 4.91 7.15
C GLU A 43 9.94 5.14 6.63
N ARG A 44 9.79 5.10 5.31
CA ARG A 44 8.52 5.39 4.64
C ARG A 44 7.48 4.51 5.30
N ASP A 45 6.59 5.10 6.11
CA ASP A 45 5.65 4.42 7.02
C ASP A 45 5.24 3.05 6.46
N ARG A 46 5.97 2.00 6.88
CA ARG A 46 5.76 0.64 6.33
C ARG A 46 4.33 0.17 6.61
N SER A 47 3.73 0.67 7.68
CA SER A 47 2.33 0.46 8.08
C SER A 47 1.33 0.91 7.00
N SER A 48 1.54 2.09 6.41
CA SER A 48 0.62 2.61 5.37
C SER A 48 0.70 1.82 4.07
N ALA A 49 1.86 1.23 3.76
CA ALA A 49 2.05 0.39 2.59
C ALA A 49 1.45 -1.02 2.79
N SER A 50 1.67 -1.66 3.95
CA SER A 50 1.09 -2.98 4.26
C SER A 50 -0.43 -2.95 4.25
N ASP A 51 -1.04 -1.90 4.78
CA ASP A 51 -2.50 -1.75 4.80
C ASP A 51 -3.08 -1.59 3.39
N PHE A 52 -2.35 -1.00 2.45
CA PHE A 52 -2.79 -0.89 1.07
C PHE A 52 -2.83 -2.25 0.35
N TYR A 53 -1.83 -3.10 0.54
CA TYR A 53 -1.83 -4.43 -0.04
C TYR A 53 -2.89 -5.33 0.60
N PHE A 54 -3.07 -5.23 1.92
CA PHE A 54 -4.08 -6.00 2.64
C PHE A 54 -5.51 -5.62 2.23
N VAL A 55 -5.83 -4.32 2.19
CA VAL A 55 -7.16 -3.84 1.77
C VAL A 55 -7.45 -4.20 0.31
N ASN A 56 -6.49 -4.06 -0.59
CA ASN A 56 -6.68 -4.52 -1.98
C ASN A 56 -6.88 -6.03 -2.05
N GLY A 57 -6.10 -6.82 -1.29
CA GLY A 57 -6.26 -8.27 -1.19
C GLY A 57 -7.68 -8.66 -0.77
N ILE A 58 -8.23 -8.00 0.25
CA ILE A 58 -9.62 -8.22 0.69
C ILE A 58 -10.63 -7.91 -0.43
N VAL A 59 -10.45 -6.81 -1.18
CA VAL A 59 -11.35 -6.47 -2.29
C VAL A 59 -11.35 -7.56 -3.38
N TYR A 60 -10.18 -8.15 -3.67
CA TYR A 60 -10.10 -9.26 -4.61
C TYR A 60 -10.77 -10.52 -4.07
N VAL A 61 -10.47 -10.92 -2.84
CA VAL A 61 -11.06 -12.12 -2.21
C VAL A 61 -12.58 -12.00 -2.13
N THR A 62 -13.09 -10.85 -1.71
CA THR A 62 -14.54 -10.58 -1.63
C THR A 62 -15.18 -10.57 -3.01
N GLY A 63 -14.52 -10.03 -4.04
CA GLY A 63 -15.02 -10.07 -5.41
C GLY A 63 -15.10 -11.48 -5.99
N VAL A 64 -14.10 -12.33 -5.72
CA VAL A 64 -14.12 -13.75 -6.12
C VAL A 64 -15.21 -14.51 -5.38
N ALA A 65 -15.31 -14.32 -4.05
CA ALA A 65 -16.35 -14.95 -3.25
C ALA A 65 -17.76 -14.54 -3.72
N PHE A 66 -17.94 -13.27 -4.07
CA PHE A 66 -19.19 -12.76 -4.62
C PHE A 66 -19.54 -13.43 -5.96
N ALA A 67 -18.56 -13.58 -6.87
CA ALA A 67 -18.78 -14.25 -8.15
C ALA A 67 -19.19 -15.73 -7.98
N ILE A 68 -18.56 -16.44 -7.04
CA ILE A 68 -18.89 -17.84 -6.73
C ILE A 68 -20.31 -17.93 -6.15
N MET A 69 -20.65 -17.09 -5.18
CA MET A 69 -21.99 -17.06 -4.59
C MET A 69 -23.05 -16.75 -5.64
N LEU A 70 -22.78 -15.77 -6.51
CA LEU A 70 -23.68 -15.41 -7.60
C LEU A 70 -23.89 -16.58 -8.57
N PHE A 71 -22.83 -17.31 -8.92
CA PHE A 71 -22.93 -18.50 -9.76
C PHE A 71 -23.81 -19.60 -9.13
N LEU A 72 -23.61 -19.88 -7.83
CA LEU A 72 -24.42 -20.85 -7.09
C LEU A 72 -25.89 -20.45 -6.99
N PHE A 73 -26.19 -19.15 -6.94
CA PHE A 73 -27.58 -18.65 -6.92
C PHE A 73 -28.21 -18.61 -8.31
N VAL A 74 -27.46 -18.24 -9.34
CA VAL A 74 -27.97 -18.08 -10.71
C VAL A 74 -28.36 -19.42 -11.32
N ILE A 75 -27.60 -20.49 -11.08
CA ILE A 75 -27.91 -21.82 -11.64
C ILE A 75 -29.34 -22.27 -11.31
N PRO A 76 -29.74 -22.44 -10.03
CA PRO A 76 -31.09 -22.92 -9.70
C PRO A 76 -32.18 -21.92 -10.09
N LEU A 77 -31.87 -20.62 -10.11
CA LEU A 77 -32.85 -19.58 -10.43
C LEU A 77 -33.24 -19.58 -11.92
N PHE A 78 -32.32 -19.97 -12.79
CA PHE A 78 -32.56 -20.05 -14.23
C PHE A 78 -33.21 -21.38 -14.67
N GLU A 79 -33.23 -22.40 -13.80
CA GLU A 79 -33.89 -23.68 -14.09
C GLU A 79 -35.39 -23.49 -14.38
N SER A 80 -36.06 -22.59 -13.66
CA SER A 80 -37.48 -22.27 -13.87
C SER A 80 -37.74 -21.23 -14.96
N LEU A 81 -36.71 -20.49 -15.39
CA LEU A 81 -36.87 -19.34 -16.30
C LEU A 81 -36.59 -19.70 -17.77
N VAL A 82 -35.78 -20.73 -18.00
CA VAL A 82 -35.21 -21.04 -19.31
C VAL A 82 -35.65 -22.43 -19.77
N PRO A 83 -35.86 -22.65 -21.08
CA PRO A 83 -36.17 -23.97 -21.60
C PRO A 83 -35.13 -25.02 -21.19
N ALA A 84 -35.59 -26.19 -20.74
CA ALA A 84 -34.75 -27.28 -20.24
C ALA A 84 -33.67 -27.73 -21.24
N VAL A 85 -33.95 -27.64 -22.53
CA VAL A 85 -33.01 -27.96 -23.63
C VAL A 85 -31.81 -27.03 -23.61
N PHE A 86 -32.02 -25.74 -23.35
CA PHE A 86 -30.95 -24.75 -23.29
C PHE A 86 -30.22 -24.81 -21.95
N TYR A 87 -30.96 -24.96 -20.84
CA TYR A 87 -30.39 -25.03 -19.48
C TYR A 87 -29.38 -26.19 -19.31
N LYS A 88 -29.67 -27.35 -19.91
CA LYS A 88 -28.76 -28.51 -19.90
C LYS A 88 -27.60 -28.40 -20.89
N GLY A 89 -27.61 -27.39 -21.76
CA GLY A 89 -26.59 -27.18 -22.79
C GLY A 89 -25.31 -26.57 -22.22
N ALA A 90 -24.16 -26.93 -22.79
CA ALA A 90 -22.86 -26.34 -22.43
C ALA A 90 -22.82 -24.81 -22.66
N MET A 91 -23.60 -24.30 -23.61
CA MET A 91 -23.71 -22.86 -23.90
C MET A 91 -24.28 -22.07 -22.73
N PHE A 92 -25.28 -22.62 -22.01
CA PHE A 92 -25.83 -21.97 -20.83
C PHE A 92 -24.76 -21.84 -19.74
N LEU A 93 -24.01 -22.91 -19.49
CA LEU A 93 -22.94 -22.91 -18.49
C LEU A 93 -21.84 -21.91 -18.83
N LEU A 94 -21.46 -21.81 -20.11
CA LEU A 94 -20.50 -20.81 -20.60
C LEU A 94 -21.03 -19.38 -20.40
N CYS A 95 -22.28 -19.11 -20.77
CA CYS A 95 -22.91 -17.80 -20.56
C CYS A 95 -23.01 -17.43 -19.07
N ALA A 96 -23.39 -18.38 -18.21
CA ALA A 96 -23.47 -18.19 -16.76
C ALA A 96 -22.08 -17.91 -16.15
N LEU A 97 -21.04 -18.61 -16.61
CA LEU A 97 -19.68 -18.38 -16.16
C LEU A 97 -19.17 -16.99 -16.57
N LEU A 98 -19.41 -16.60 -17.83
CA LEU A 98 -19.03 -15.27 -18.33
C LEU A 98 -19.76 -14.15 -17.59
N SER A 99 -21.07 -14.30 -17.34
CA SER A 99 -21.83 -13.28 -16.62
C SER A 99 -21.36 -13.14 -15.16
N CYS A 100 -21.07 -14.25 -14.48
CA CYS A 100 -20.57 -14.23 -13.11
C CYS A 100 -19.18 -13.62 -13.00
N THR A 101 -18.28 -13.94 -13.93
CA THR A 101 -16.93 -13.34 -13.98
C THR A 101 -16.97 -11.85 -14.30
N LEU A 102 -17.83 -11.40 -15.22
CA LEU A 102 -18.07 -9.97 -15.49
C LEU A 102 -18.58 -9.24 -14.24
N MET A 103 -19.57 -9.79 -13.54
CA MET A 103 -20.11 -9.19 -12.31
C MET A 103 -19.08 -9.15 -11.18
N GLY A 104 -18.28 -10.21 -11.01
CA GLY A 104 -17.16 -10.24 -10.07
C GLY A 104 -16.11 -9.16 -10.38
N TYR A 105 -15.77 -8.98 -11.66
CA TYR A 105 -14.85 -7.94 -12.09
C TYR A 105 -15.39 -6.52 -11.83
N LEU A 106 -16.67 -6.29 -12.16
CA LEU A 106 -17.36 -5.03 -11.85
C LEU A 106 -17.34 -4.74 -10.34
N TRP A 107 -17.60 -5.75 -9.51
CA TRP A 107 -17.53 -5.62 -8.06
C TRP A 107 -16.15 -5.19 -7.58
N ILE A 108 -15.08 -5.84 -8.07
CA ILE A 108 -13.70 -5.48 -7.74
C ILE A 108 -13.38 -4.06 -8.19
N TYR A 109 -13.82 -3.67 -9.39
CA TYR A 109 -13.60 -2.31 -9.91
C TYR A 109 -14.27 -1.24 -9.05
N ILE A 110 -15.52 -1.48 -8.65
CA ILE A 110 -16.28 -0.59 -7.74
C ILE A 110 -15.60 -0.54 -6.37
N GLY A 111 -15.23 -1.69 -5.80
CA GLY A 111 -14.54 -1.79 -4.52
C GLY A 111 -13.24 -1.00 -4.51
N LYS A 112 -12.41 -1.11 -5.54
CA LYS A 112 -11.19 -0.31 -5.69
C LYS A 112 -11.47 1.18 -5.79
N LYS A 113 -12.50 1.59 -6.53
CA LYS A 113 -12.89 3.00 -6.65
C LYS A 113 -13.35 3.57 -5.30
N LEU A 114 -14.08 2.81 -4.50
CA LEU A 114 -14.52 3.20 -3.15
C LEU A 114 -13.35 3.33 -2.17
N VAL A 115 -12.42 2.37 -2.18
CA VAL A 115 -11.20 2.43 -1.35
C VAL A 115 -10.36 3.67 -1.70
N LYS A 116 -10.21 3.98 -2.99
CA LYS A 116 -9.51 5.19 -3.44
C LYS A 116 -10.23 6.48 -3.00
N LYS A 117 -11.56 6.51 -3.04
CA LYS A 117 -12.37 7.68 -2.63
C LYS A 117 -12.30 7.93 -1.12
N ARG A 118 -12.36 6.88 -0.29
CA ARG A 118 -12.30 7.00 1.19
C ARG A 118 -10.96 7.56 1.71
N ARG A 119 -9.89 7.52 0.90
CA ARG A 119 -8.56 8.02 1.25
C ARG A 119 -8.30 9.50 0.91
N ARG A 120 -9.18 10.14 0.13
CA ARG A 120 -9.11 11.59 -0.17
C ARG A 120 -9.99 12.35 0.79
#